data_AF-A0A4V1MJS3-F1
#
_entry.id   AF-A0A4V1MJS3-F1
#
_cell.length_a   1.000
_cell.length_b   1.000
_cell.length_c   1.000
_cell.angle_alpha   90.00
_cell.angle_beta   90.00
_cell.angle_gamma   90.00
#
_symmetry.space_group_name_H-M   'P 1'
#
loop_
_entity.id
_entity.type
_entity.pdbx_description
1 polymer ?
#
loop_
_entity_poly.entity_id
_entity_poly.type
_entity_poly.pdbx_seq_one_letter_code
_entity_poly.pdbx_strand_id
1 'polypeptide(L)'
;MKNLMKLGFAALLSIHFTTATAQNKNTENENSLLWEISGNGLSKPSYIAGTFHILCNKDFEIKPKTWNALNQAENFVMEINYTDQNEMAAMQKMMAADKKISEQLTPEEAKELDKILADYGTNLKNVDNQSPQALYSLVATKAIPCPPNEVKMYEIELLKAALKNKKNISGLEKVDDQVNAIGQSYDLKEVISQLKLSNEYTIASQKMTEAFKMKI
;
A
#
# COMPACT_ATOMS: atom_id res chain seq x y z
N MET A 1 22.35 -54.82 40.72
CA MET A 1 22.50 -54.64 39.26
C MET A 1 21.36 -55.30 38.46
N LYS A 2 20.08 -55.09 38.81
CA LYS A 2 18.93 -55.60 38.02
C LYS A 2 17.88 -54.54 37.67
N ASN A 3 17.92 -53.38 38.33
CA ASN A 3 17.01 -52.26 38.04
C ASN A 3 17.64 -51.11 37.22
N LEU A 4 18.95 -51.14 36.98
CA LEU A 4 19.64 -50.14 36.14
C LEU A 4 19.52 -50.42 34.63
N MET A 5 19.21 -51.65 34.22
CA MET A 5 19.03 -52.02 32.82
C MET A 5 17.62 -51.76 32.27
N LYS A 6 16.61 -51.54 33.12
CA LYS A 6 15.22 -51.29 32.66
C LYS A 6 14.96 -49.83 32.28
N LEU A 7 15.79 -48.90 32.76
CA LEU A 7 15.69 -47.48 32.41
C LEU A 7 16.38 -47.13 31.07
N GLY A 8 17.30 -47.98 30.59
CA GLY A 8 17.97 -47.77 29.30
C GLY A 8 17.09 -48.06 28.07
N PHE A 9 16.05 -48.89 28.23
CA PHE A 9 15.17 -49.27 27.11
C PHE A 9 13.94 -48.36 26.94
N ALA A 10 13.56 -47.60 27.98
CA ALA A 10 12.43 -46.66 27.91
C ALA A 10 12.82 -45.32 27.27
N ALA A 11 14.11 -44.96 27.24
CA ALA A 11 14.60 -43.73 26.62
C ALA A 11 14.80 -43.82 25.09
N LEU A 12 14.70 -45.02 24.51
CA LEU A 12 14.90 -45.26 23.07
C LEU A 12 13.61 -45.25 22.24
N LEU A 13 12.43 -45.20 22.87
CA LEU A 13 11.12 -45.23 22.17
C LEU A 13 10.46 -43.86 21.99
N SER A 14 11.01 -42.80 22.58
CA SER A 14 10.42 -41.45 22.52
C SER A 14 11.11 -40.50 21.53
N ILE A 15 12.06 -40.99 20.73
CA ILE A 15 12.65 -40.21 19.63
C ILE A 15 11.78 -40.40 18.37
N HIS A 16 10.55 -39.90 18.42
CA HIS A 16 9.78 -39.65 17.22
C HIS A 16 10.23 -38.28 16.70
N PHE A 17 11.26 -38.26 15.86
CA PHE A 17 11.54 -37.11 15.00
C PHE A 17 10.37 -36.99 14.01
N THR A 18 9.29 -36.33 14.43
CA THR A 18 8.36 -35.75 13.46
C THR A 18 9.13 -34.65 12.77
N THR A 19 9.77 -34.97 11.65
CA THR A 19 10.20 -33.96 10.68
C THR A 19 8.93 -33.37 10.09
N ALA A 20 8.31 -32.43 10.81
CA ALA A 20 7.33 -31.53 10.23
C ALA A 20 8.08 -30.65 9.24
N THR A 21 8.16 -31.10 7.99
CA THR A 21 8.59 -30.26 6.87
C THR A 21 7.43 -29.31 6.54
N ALA A 22 7.25 -28.30 7.39
CA ALA A 22 6.27 -27.22 7.15
C ALA A 22 6.75 -26.22 6.10
N GLN A 23 8.00 -26.33 5.63
CA GLN A 23 8.54 -25.47 4.59
C GLN A 23 9.01 -26.34 3.42
N ASN A 24 8.15 -26.44 2.40
CA ASN A 24 8.58 -26.82 1.06
C ASN A 24 9.62 -25.79 0.62
N LYS A 25 10.89 -26.19 0.48
CA LYS A 25 11.92 -25.38 -0.16
C LYS A 25 11.77 -25.45 -1.68
N ASN A 26 10.63 -25.04 -2.21
CA ASN A 26 10.55 -24.70 -3.63
C ASN A 26 11.08 -23.28 -3.80
N THR A 27 12.39 -23.18 -4.01
CA THR A 27 13.06 -21.94 -4.40
C THR A 27 12.95 -21.66 -5.91
N GLU A 28 11.86 -22.10 -6.55
CA GLU A 28 11.46 -21.65 -7.88
C GLU A 28 10.50 -20.47 -7.71
N ASN A 29 11.09 -19.29 -7.49
CA ASN A 29 10.47 -17.97 -7.64
C ASN A 29 8.96 -17.89 -7.31
N GLU A 30 8.57 -18.19 -6.05
CA GLU A 30 7.21 -18.06 -5.50
C GLU A 30 6.74 -16.60 -5.34
N ASN A 31 7.13 -15.73 -6.26
CA ASN A 31 6.80 -14.32 -6.22
C ASN A 31 5.41 -14.11 -6.82
N SER A 32 4.37 -14.16 -5.97
CA SER A 32 2.99 -13.80 -6.33
C SER A 32 2.52 -12.58 -5.55
N LEU A 33 1.75 -11.72 -6.22
CA LEU A 33 0.96 -10.66 -5.58
C LEU A 33 -0.48 -11.08 -5.30
N LEU A 34 -0.90 -12.27 -5.73
CA LEU A 34 -2.22 -12.82 -5.45
C LEU A 34 -2.10 -14.06 -4.57
N TRP A 35 -2.76 -14.04 -3.43
CA TRP A 35 -2.77 -15.10 -2.44
C TRP A 35 -4.19 -15.57 -2.19
N GLU A 36 -4.40 -16.88 -2.25
CA GLU A 36 -5.66 -17.52 -1.84
C GLU A 36 -5.60 -17.86 -0.35
N ILE A 37 -6.68 -17.58 0.37
CA ILE A 37 -6.91 -17.96 1.76
C ILE A 37 -8.05 -18.95 1.79
N SER A 38 -7.77 -20.16 2.26
CA SER A 38 -8.75 -21.23 2.44
C SER A 38 -8.53 -21.96 3.77
N GLY A 39 -9.52 -22.76 4.20
CA GLY A 39 -9.49 -23.45 5.49
C GLY A 39 -10.10 -22.63 6.63
N ASN A 40 -9.79 -23.00 7.88
CA ASN A 40 -10.32 -22.37 9.10
C ASN A 40 -11.85 -22.16 9.12
N GLY A 41 -12.60 -23.11 8.57
CA GLY A 41 -14.07 -23.05 8.50
C GLY A 41 -14.64 -22.18 7.37
N LEU A 42 -13.80 -21.63 6.48
CA LEU A 42 -14.26 -20.94 5.28
C LEU A 42 -14.93 -21.92 4.31
N SER A 43 -16.19 -21.61 3.92
CA SER A 43 -16.94 -22.37 2.93
C SER A 43 -16.57 -22.04 1.48
N LYS A 44 -15.93 -20.87 1.26
CA LYS A 44 -15.37 -20.41 -0.01
C LYS A 44 -14.02 -19.72 0.25
N PRO A 45 -13.06 -19.79 -0.69
CA PRO A 45 -11.79 -19.10 -0.53
C PRO A 45 -11.97 -17.58 -0.52
N SER A 46 -11.05 -16.88 0.14
CA SER A 46 -10.83 -15.44 0.02
C SER A 46 -9.52 -15.17 -0.70
N TYR A 47 -9.32 -13.96 -1.21
CA TYR A 47 -8.11 -13.61 -1.94
C TYR A 47 -7.53 -12.29 -1.44
N ILE A 48 -6.22 -12.23 -1.27
CA ILE A 48 -5.47 -10.99 -1.04
C ILE A 48 -4.67 -10.69 -2.30
N ALA A 49 -4.92 -9.51 -2.88
CA ALA A 49 -4.18 -9.00 -4.01
C ALA A 49 -3.35 -7.79 -3.58
N GLY A 50 -2.04 -7.87 -3.70
CA GLY A 50 -1.13 -6.73 -3.57
C GLY A 50 -1.28 -5.79 -4.76
N THR A 51 -1.38 -4.50 -4.49
CA THR A 51 -1.55 -3.46 -5.50
C THR A 51 -0.35 -2.51 -5.54
N PHE A 52 -0.32 -1.67 -6.57
CA PHE A 52 0.55 -0.52 -6.65
C PHE A 52 -0.35 0.68 -6.94
N HIS A 53 -0.39 1.65 -6.02
CA HIS A 53 -1.37 2.74 -6.10
C HIS A 53 -1.28 3.55 -7.40
N ILE A 54 -0.07 3.81 -7.89
CA ILE A 54 0.15 4.66 -9.06
C ILE A 54 1.23 4.03 -9.94
N LEU A 55 0.87 3.73 -11.18
CA LEU A 55 1.80 3.30 -12.22
C LEU A 55 1.50 4.02 -13.53
N CYS A 56 2.52 4.10 -14.38
CA CYS A 56 2.32 4.52 -15.77
C CYS A 56 1.58 3.44 -16.54
N ASN A 57 0.70 3.83 -17.46
CA ASN A 57 -0.07 2.91 -18.29
C ASN A 57 0.81 1.86 -19.01
N LYS A 58 2.02 2.24 -19.44
CA LYS A 58 2.99 1.34 -20.08
C LYS A 58 3.49 0.20 -19.18
N ASP A 59 3.40 0.37 -17.86
CA ASP A 59 3.87 -0.56 -16.83
C ASP A 59 2.70 -1.19 -16.05
N PHE A 60 1.47 -0.84 -16.39
CA PHE A 60 0.27 -1.27 -15.69
C PHE A 60 -0.34 -2.53 -16.32
N GLU A 61 -0.52 -3.59 -15.53
CA GLU A 61 -1.16 -4.83 -15.99
C GLU A 61 -1.83 -5.60 -14.84
N ILE A 62 -3.16 -5.72 -14.85
CA ILE A 62 -3.86 -6.66 -13.96
C ILE A 62 -3.90 -8.04 -14.64
N LYS A 63 -3.21 -9.03 -14.06
CA LYS A 63 -3.12 -10.38 -14.62
C LYS A 63 -4.46 -11.11 -14.62
N PRO A 64 -4.66 -12.06 -15.55
CA PRO A 64 -5.86 -12.90 -15.61
C PRO A 64 -6.21 -13.60 -14.28
N LYS A 65 -5.21 -14.05 -13.51
CA LYS A 65 -5.43 -14.68 -12.20
C LYS A 65 -6.18 -13.76 -11.22
N THR A 66 -5.83 -12.48 -11.18
CA THR A 66 -6.48 -11.47 -10.32
C THR A 66 -7.89 -11.17 -10.80
N TRP A 67 -8.10 -11.07 -12.11
CA TRP A 67 -9.46 -10.93 -12.68
C TRP A 67 -10.35 -12.14 -12.36
N ASN A 68 -9.80 -13.34 -12.44
CA ASN A 68 -10.54 -14.57 -12.11
C ASN A 68 -10.91 -14.62 -10.63
N ALA A 69 -9.99 -14.29 -9.74
CA ALA A 69 -10.26 -14.18 -8.31
C ALA A 69 -11.34 -13.13 -8.01
N LEU A 70 -11.24 -11.93 -8.59
CA LEU A 70 -12.27 -10.90 -8.45
C LEU A 70 -13.64 -11.42 -8.95
N ASN A 71 -13.69 -12.07 -10.11
CA ASN A 71 -14.94 -12.58 -10.68
C ASN A 71 -15.60 -13.63 -9.79
N GLN A 72 -14.83 -14.53 -9.19
CA GLN A 72 -15.31 -15.58 -8.28
C GLN A 72 -15.73 -15.04 -6.90
N ALA A 73 -15.13 -13.94 -6.45
CA ALA A 73 -15.44 -13.36 -5.15
C ALA A 73 -16.82 -12.69 -5.14
N GLU A 74 -17.58 -12.85 -4.05
CA GLU A 74 -18.89 -12.20 -3.87
C GLU A 74 -18.75 -10.76 -3.36
N ASN A 75 -17.73 -10.53 -2.53
CA ASN A 75 -17.42 -9.25 -1.91
C ASN A 75 -16.07 -8.75 -2.43
N PHE A 76 -15.95 -7.45 -2.64
CA PHE A 76 -14.70 -6.77 -2.96
C PHE A 76 -14.38 -5.82 -1.81
N VAL A 77 -13.25 -6.06 -1.14
CA VAL A 77 -12.81 -5.27 0.00
C VAL A 77 -11.53 -4.55 -0.39
N MET A 78 -11.51 -3.24 -0.20
CA MET A 78 -10.37 -2.36 -0.47
C MET A 78 -9.79 -1.84 0.85
N GLU A 79 -8.67 -1.12 0.83
CA GLU A 79 -8.20 -0.38 2.01
C GLU A 79 -9.25 0.66 2.40
N ILE A 80 -9.54 1.60 1.49
CA ILE A 80 -10.58 2.60 1.64
C ILE A 80 -11.78 2.27 0.75
N ASN A 81 -12.99 2.37 1.31
CA ASN A 81 -14.21 2.23 0.52
C ASN A 81 -14.54 3.53 -0.25
N TYR A 82 -14.10 3.64 -1.50
CA TYR A 82 -14.40 4.79 -2.36
C TYR A 82 -15.89 4.96 -2.71
N THR A 83 -16.75 4.00 -2.36
CA THR A 83 -18.20 4.12 -2.54
C THR A 83 -18.91 4.64 -1.30
N ASP A 84 -18.22 4.75 -0.17
CA ASP A 84 -18.73 5.31 1.08
C ASP A 84 -18.54 6.83 1.09
N GLN A 85 -19.64 7.57 1.22
CA GLN A 85 -19.63 9.04 1.22
C GLN A 85 -18.87 9.62 2.42
N ASN A 86 -18.85 8.93 3.57
CA ASN A 86 -18.13 9.39 4.75
C ASN A 86 -16.62 9.32 4.52
N GLU A 87 -16.13 8.23 3.92
CA GLU A 87 -14.71 8.09 3.57
C GLU A 87 -14.32 9.14 2.51
N MET A 88 -15.22 9.42 1.54
CA MET A 88 -14.96 10.47 0.57
C MET A 88 -14.90 11.87 1.18
N ALA A 89 -15.77 12.16 2.14
CA ALA A 89 -15.74 13.42 2.88
C ALA A 89 -14.47 13.53 3.75
N ALA A 90 -14.04 12.44 4.40
CA ALA A 90 -12.81 12.39 5.17
C ALA A 90 -11.57 12.63 4.27
N MET A 91 -11.52 12.04 3.07
CA MET A 91 -10.46 12.31 2.09
C MET A 91 -10.42 13.78 1.65
N GLN A 92 -11.56 14.42 1.47
CA GLN A 92 -11.61 15.85 1.16
C GLN A 92 -11.12 16.70 2.34
N LYS A 93 -11.50 16.32 3.57
CA LYS A 93 -11.07 16.99 4.79
C LYS A 93 -9.56 16.87 4.99
N MET A 94 -8.97 15.70 4.71
CA MET A 94 -7.52 15.49 4.74
C MET A 94 -6.78 16.52 3.90
N MET A 95 -7.32 16.93 2.76
CA MET A 95 -6.66 17.88 1.86
C MET A 95 -6.70 19.32 2.37
N ALA A 96 -7.65 19.66 3.25
CA ALA A 96 -7.80 21.00 3.79
C ALA A 96 -6.96 21.18 5.07
N ALA A 97 -6.42 22.38 5.28
CA ALA A 97 -5.73 22.74 6.51
C ALA A 97 -6.57 23.60 7.45
N ASP A 98 -6.34 23.44 8.75
CA ASP A 98 -6.85 24.36 9.78
C ASP A 98 -6.05 25.68 9.84
N LYS A 99 -4.79 25.65 9.40
CA LYS A 99 -3.87 26.80 9.36
C LYS A 99 -3.10 26.79 8.05
N LYS A 100 -2.71 27.98 7.58
CA LYS A 100 -1.87 28.04 6.39
C LYS A 100 -0.51 27.41 6.65
N ILE A 101 0.09 26.85 5.61
CA ILE A 101 1.46 26.32 5.69
C ILE A 101 2.44 27.45 6.01
N SER A 102 2.28 28.60 5.35
CA SER A 102 3.13 29.78 5.57
C SER A 102 3.07 30.33 7.01
N GLU A 103 1.94 30.20 7.69
CA GLU A 103 1.76 30.65 9.09
C GLU A 103 2.52 29.76 10.10
N GLN A 104 3.00 28.61 9.66
CA GLN A 104 3.71 27.62 10.48
C GLN A 104 5.23 27.62 10.22
N LEU A 105 5.70 28.50 9.33
CA LEU A 105 7.09 28.57 8.88
C LEU A 105 7.70 29.94 9.18
N THR A 106 9.02 29.96 9.40
CA THR A 106 9.80 31.20 9.33
C THR A 106 9.84 31.72 7.87
N PRO A 107 10.11 33.02 7.66
CA PRO A 107 10.27 33.57 6.31
C PRO A 107 11.32 32.82 5.46
N GLU A 108 12.39 32.35 6.09
CA GLU A 108 13.46 31.58 5.44
C GLU A 108 12.98 30.17 5.04
N GLU A 109 12.29 29.46 5.94
CA GLU A 109 11.71 28.14 5.65
C GLU A 109 10.63 28.23 4.56
N ALA A 110 9.79 29.27 4.58
CA ALA A 110 8.77 29.49 3.56
C ALA A 110 9.40 29.74 2.17
N LYS A 111 10.49 30.50 2.11
CA LYS A 111 11.25 30.73 0.87
C LYS A 111 11.94 29.46 0.38
N GLU A 112 12.47 28.64 1.29
CA GLU A 112 13.04 27.35 0.95
C GLU A 112 11.99 26.39 0.38
N LEU A 113 10.83 26.29 1.04
CA LEU A 113 9.71 25.47 0.57
C LEU A 113 9.23 25.91 -0.81
N ASP A 114 9.10 27.22 -1.06
CA ASP A 114 8.69 27.73 -2.37
C ASP A 114 9.66 27.30 -3.49
N LYS A 115 10.98 27.32 -3.20
CA LYS A 115 12.01 26.83 -4.13
C LYS A 115 11.87 25.32 -4.38
N ILE A 116 11.59 24.52 -3.35
CA ILE A 116 11.38 23.07 -3.48
C ILE A 116 10.14 22.79 -4.33
N LEU A 117 9.03 23.47 -4.06
CA LEU A 117 7.76 23.28 -4.76
C LEU A 117 7.84 23.59 -6.27
N ALA A 118 8.77 24.45 -6.68
CA ALA A 118 9.03 24.71 -8.09
C ALA A 118 9.42 23.43 -8.86
N ASP A 119 10.17 22.51 -8.24
CA ASP A 119 10.53 21.22 -8.83
C ASP A 119 9.31 20.30 -9.01
N TYR A 120 8.25 20.54 -8.23
CA TYR A 120 6.95 19.88 -8.32
C TYR A 120 5.97 20.61 -9.24
N GLY A 121 6.38 21.71 -9.89
CA GLY A 121 5.54 22.49 -10.79
C GLY A 121 4.48 23.34 -10.08
N THR A 122 4.69 23.63 -8.79
CA THR A 122 3.78 24.46 -7.98
C THR A 122 4.57 25.48 -7.15
N ASN A 123 3.91 26.18 -6.23
CA ASN A 123 4.51 27.15 -5.33
C ASN A 123 3.74 27.18 -4.00
N LEU A 124 4.31 27.85 -2.98
CA LEU A 124 3.71 27.92 -1.65
C LEU A 124 2.30 28.53 -1.71
N LYS A 125 2.10 29.59 -2.49
CA LYS A 125 0.80 30.25 -2.64
C LYS A 125 -0.32 29.30 -3.08
N ASN A 126 -0.02 28.36 -3.97
CA ASN A 126 -1.01 27.40 -4.50
C ASN A 126 -1.37 26.30 -3.49
N VAL A 127 -0.45 25.95 -2.59
CA VAL A 127 -0.63 24.88 -1.60
C VAL A 127 -0.88 25.40 -0.19
N ASP A 128 -0.90 26.72 0.02
CA ASP A 128 -0.86 27.33 1.35
C ASP A 128 -2.03 26.94 2.25
N ASN A 129 -3.20 26.66 1.67
CA ASN A 129 -4.40 26.22 2.40
C ASN A 129 -4.56 24.68 2.45
N GLN A 130 -3.57 23.93 1.97
CA GLN A 130 -3.56 22.48 2.03
C GLN A 130 -2.91 21.99 3.32
N SER A 131 -3.35 20.83 3.80
CA SER A 131 -2.69 20.20 4.96
C SER A 131 -1.23 19.85 4.63
N PRO A 132 -0.32 19.79 5.62
CA PRO A 132 1.01 19.26 5.41
C PRO A 132 0.98 17.86 4.78
N GLN A 133 0.02 17.02 5.19
CA GLN A 133 -0.14 15.65 4.70
C GLN A 133 -0.51 15.63 3.21
N ALA A 134 -1.29 16.60 2.72
CA ALA A 134 -1.61 16.71 1.31
C ALA A 134 -0.38 16.87 0.42
N LEU A 135 0.71 17.47 0.93
CA LEU A 135 1.96 17.63 0.17
C LEU A 135 2.65 16.29 -0.13
N TYR A 136 2.37 15.21 0.64
CA TYR A 136 2.88 13.88 0.31
C TYR A 136 2.44 13.39 -1.07
N SER A 137 1.23 13.80 -1.52
CA SER A 137 0.74 13.43 -2.85
C SER A 137 1.61 13.99 -3.98
N LEU A 138 2.30 15.11 -3.75
CA LEU A 138 3.25 15.70 -4.71
C LEU A 138 4.46 14.79 -4.91
N VAL A 139 4.97 14.19 -3.83
CA VAL A 139 6.07 13.20 -3.89
C VAL A 139 5.68 12.03 -4.77
N ALA A 140 4.53 11.41 -4.50
CA ALA A 140 4.05 10.26 -5.27
C ALA A 140 3.85 10.59 -6.75
N THR A 141 3.25 11.75 -7.05
CA THR A 141 2.99 12.19 -8.43
C THR A 141 4.30 12.48 -9.17
N LYS A 142 5.27 13.14 -8.53
CA LYS A 142 6.58 13.46 -9.13
C LYS A 142 7.44 12.22 -9.36
N ALA A 143 7.33 11.23 -8.48
CA ALA A 143 8.12 9.99 -8.55
C ALA A 143 7.76 9.12 -9.77
N ILE A 144 6.60 9.33 -10.39
CA ILE A 144 6.09 8.51 -11.49
C ILE A 144 6.39 9.20 -12.84
N PRO A 145 7.17 8.58 -13.74
CA PRO A 145 7.71 9.25 -14.93
C PRO A 145 6.75 9.20 -16.14
N CYS A 146 5.50 9.62 -15.96
CA CYS A 146 4.52 9.76 -17.04
C CYS A 146 3.53 10.90 -16.75
N PRO A 147 2.88 11.44 -17.79
CA PRO A 147 1.92 12.51 -17.61
C PRO A 147 0.66 12.03 -16.87
N PRO A 148 -0.10 12.93 -16.19
CA PRO A 148 -1.26 12.55 -15.39
C PRO A 148 -2.34 11.76 -16.13
N ASN A 149 -2.51 11.98 -17.44
CA ASN A 149 -3.48 11.25 -18.26
C ASN A 149 -3.06 9.79 -18.55
N GLU A 150 -1.82 9.42 -18.25
CA GLU A 150 -1.30 8.05 -18.39
C GLU A 150 -1.19 7.32 -17.05
N VAL A 151 -1.54 7.97 -15.94
CA VAL A 151 -1.55 7.34 -14.63
C VAL A 151 -2.68 6.30 -14.54
N LYS A 152 -2.34 5.13 -13.97
CA LYS A 152 -3.25 4.04 -13.67
C LYS A 152 -3.15 3.64 -12.20
N MET A 153 -4.28 3.21 -11.63
CA MET A 153 -4.41 2.77 -10.24
C MET A 153 -5.14 1.43 -10.21
N TYR A 154 -4.61 0.43 -9.51
CA TYR A 154 -5.21 -0.91 -9.44
C TYR A 154 -6.58 -0.86 -8.76
N GLU A 155 -6.65 -0.10 -7.67
CA GLU A 155 -7.83 0.09 -6.82
C GLU A 155 -9.03 0.54 -7.65
N ILE A 156 -8.84 1.53 -8.52
CA ILE A 156 -9.89 2.11 -9.35
C ILE A 156 -10.32 1.17 -10.47
N GLU A 157 -9.39 0.48 -11.14
CA GLU A 157 -9.73 -0.45 -12.22
C GLU A 157 -10.46 -1.71 -11.70
N LEU A 158 -10.03 -2.26 -10.56
CA LEU A 158 -10.72 -3.36 -9.89
C LEU A 158 -12.09 -2.92 -9.36
N LEU A 159 -12.19 -1.72 -8.78
CA LEU A 159 -13.45 -1.15 -8.30
C LEU A 159 -14.48 -0.98 -9.44
N LYS A 160 -14.06 -0.44 -10.59
CA LYS A 160 -14.94 -0.31 -11.77
C LYS A 160 -15.51 -1.67 -12.18
N ALA A 161 -14.69 -2.71 -12.21
CA ALA A 161 -15.13 -4.06 -12.52
C ALA A 161 -16.06 -4.64 -11.44
N ALA A 162 -15.76 -4.42 -10.16
CA ALA A 162 -16.61 -4.85 -9.05
C ALA A 162 -18.00 -4.19 -9.10
N LEU A 163 -18.06 -2.88 -9.35
CA LEU A 163 -19.30 -2.13 -9.53
C LEU A 163 -20.11 -2.63 -10.74
N LYS A 164 -19.46 -2.83 -11.89
CA LYS A 164 -20.10 -3.38 -13.10
C LYS A 164 -20.73 -4.75 -12.83
N ASN A 165 -20.07 -5.57 -12.02
CA ASN A 165 -20.52 -6.90 -11.62
C ASN A 165 -21.41 -6.90 -10.37
N LYS A 166 -21.82 -5.72 -9.87
CA LYS A 166 -22.72 -5.56 -8.71
C LYS A 166 -22.25 -6.31 -7.46
N LYS A 167 -20.94 -6.36 -7.23
CA LYS A 167 -20.36 -6.96 -6.03
C LYS A 167 -20.64 -6.06 -4.82
N ASN A 168 -20.68 -6.66 -3.63
CA ASN A 168 -20.70 -5.88 -2.39
C ASN A 168 -19.32 -5.27 -2.17
N ILE A 169 -19.26 -3.96 -1.91
CA ILE A 169 -18.00 -3.22 -1.76
C ILE A 169 -17.87 -2.72 -0.32
N SER A 170 -16.69 -2.90 0.26
CA SER A 170 -16.37 -2.44 1.62
C SER A 170 -14.91 -2.04 1.74
N GLY A 171 -14.55 -1.43 2.87
CA GLY A 171 -13.20 -0.98 3.20
C GLY A 171 -12.68 -1.67 4.46
N LEU A 172 -11.38 -1.93 4.53
CA LEU A 172 -10.70 -2.44 5.72
C LEU A 172 -10.35 -1.33 6.72
N GLU A 173 -10.15 -0.12 6.21
CA GLU A 173 -9.61 1.00 6.97
C GLU A 173 -10.51 2.24 6.86
N LYS A 174 -10.24 3.20 7.75
CA LYS A 174 -10.84 4.53 7.73
C LYS A 174 -9.82 5.54 7.26
N VAL A 175 -10.27 6.51 6.46
CA VAL A 175 -9.39 7.59 6.01
C VAL A 175 -8.84 8.37 7.21
N ASP A 176 -9.68 8.66 8.20
CA ASP A 176 -9.26 9.37 9.41
C ASP A 176 -8.13 8.64 10.15
N ASP A 177 -8.14 7.29 10.17
CA ASP A 177 -7.08 6.50 10.81
C ASP A 177 -5.76 6.63 10.04
N GLN A 178 -5.79 6.58 8.70
CA GLN A 178 -4.60 6.80 7.87
C GLN A 178 -4.04 8.21 8.05
N VAL A 179 -4.91 9.23 8.06
CA VAL A 179 -4.52 10.63 8.26
C VAL A 179 -3.87 10.84 9.62
N ASN A 180 -4.46 10.28 10.67
CA ASN A 180 -3.91 10.36 12.02
C ASN A 180 -2.54 9.67 12.10
N ALA A 181 -2.39 8.48 11.52
CA ALA A 181 -1.12 7.75 11.52
C ALA A 181 -0.02 8.51 10.76
N ILE A 182 -0.32 9.04 9.57
CA ILE A 182 0.61 9.84 8.78
C ILE A 182 0.96 11.14 9.52
N GLY A 183 -0.03 11.85 10.05
CA GLY A 183 0.17 13.11 10.75
C GLY A 183 0.95 12.99 12.06
N GLN A 184 0.87 11.84 12.74
CA GLN A 184 1.72 11.54 13.91
C GLN A 184 3.15 11.16 13.52
N SER A 185 3.35 10.63 12.32
CA SER A 185 4.65 10.18 11.83
C SER A 185 5.45 11.29 11.17
N TYR A 186 4.75 12.32 10.66
CA TYR A 186 5.35 13.39 9.88
C TYR A 186 4.70 14.74 10.15
N ASP A 187 5.43 15.61 10.82
CA ASP A 187 5.14 17.03 10.93
C ASP A 187 5.49 17.79 9.65
N LEU A 188 5.20 19.10 9.61
CA LEU A 188 5.46 19.93 8.44
C LEU A 188 6.96 19.97 8.05
N LYS A 189 7.88 19.94 9.00
CA LYS A 189 9.33 19.96 8.70
C LYS A 189 9.80 18.64 8.12
N GLU A 190 9.24 17.54 8.61
CA GLU A 190 9.48 16.21 8.08
C GLU A 190 8.90 16.07 6.68
N VAL A 191 7.70 16.59 6.42
CA VAL A 191 7.11 16.70 5.06
C VAL A 191 8.03 17.47 4.13
N ILE A 192 8.51 18.66 4.53
CA ILE A 192 9.45 19.47 3.75
C ILE A 192 10.74 18.66 3.46
N SER A 193 11.21 17.89 4.43
CA SER A 193 12.38 17.03 4.27
C SER A 193 12.13 15.92 3.26
N GLN A 194 10.94 15.29 3.24
CA GLN A 194 10.59 14.30 2.22
C GLN A 194 10.52 14.92 0.82
N LEU A 195 9.98 16.14 0.68
CA LEU A 195 9.96 16.85 -0.61
C LEU A 195 11.39 17.12 -1.15
N LYS A 196 12.38 17.32 -0.28
CA LYS A 196 13.79 17.49 -0.71
C LYS A 196 14.38 16.22 -1.33
N LEU A 197 13.87 15.04 -0.98
CA LEU A 197 14.39 13.77 -1.48
C LEU A 197 13.99 13.49 -2.93
N SER A 198 12.95 14.14 -3.47
CA SER A 198 12.47 14.11 -4.87
C SER A 198 13.09 13.04 -5.80
N ASN A 199 14.33 13.23 -6.28
CA ASN A 199 15.02 12.31 -7.18
C ASN A 199 15.23 10.89 -6.60
N GLU A 200 15.46 10.76 -5.29
CA GLU A 200 15.54 9.48 -4.60
C GLU A 200 14.23 8.70 -4.71
N TYR A 201 13.08 9.39 -4.60
CA TYR A 201 11.78 8.77 -4.80
C TYR A 201 11.54 8.37 -6.25
N THR A 202 12.02 9.15 -7.23
CA THR A 202 11.99 8.74 -8.64
C THR A 202 12.79 7.45 -8.86
N ILE A 203 14.00 7.35 -8.29
CA ILE A 203 14.83 6.14 -8.40
C ILE A 203 14.17 4.95 -7.68
N ALA A 204 13.64 5.17 -6.47
CA ALA A 204 12.94 4.14 -5.72
C ALA A 204 11.69 3.65 -6.46
N SER A 205 10.87 4.55 -6.99
CA SER A 205 9.67 4.25 -7.78
C SER A 205 9.99 3.42 -9.03
N GLN A 206 11.08 3.74 -9.75
CA GLN A 206 11.53 2.94 -10.89
C GLN A 206 11.91 1.52 -10.47
N LYS A 207 12.73 1.37 -9.43
CA LYS A 207 13.12 0.05 -8.89
C LYS A 207 11.92 -0.74 -8.39
N MET A 208 10.99 -0.09 -7.70
CA MET A 208 9.75 -0.70 -7.22
C MET A 208 8.88 -1.14 -8.39
N THR A 209 8.76 -0.34 -9.45
CA THR A 209 8.01 -0.69 -10.67
C THR A 209 8.60 -1.92 -11.35
N GLU A 210 9.92 -1.98 -11.52
CA GLU A 210 10.61 -3.14 -12.09
C GLU A 210 10.38 -4.40 -11.23
N ALA A 211 10.58 -4.28 -9.92
CA ALA A 211 10.36 -5.38 -8.99
C ALA A 211 8.90 -5.85 -8.99
N PHE A 212 7.94 -4.93 -9.01
CA PHE A 212 6.52 -5.23 -9.05
C PHE A 212 6.18 -6.03 -10.31
N LYS A 213 6.64 -5.60 -11.49
CA LYS A 213 6.44 -6.32 -12.76
C LYS A 213 7.02 -7.74 -12.77
N MET A 214 8.08 -8.02 -12.00
CA MET A 214 8.63 -9.37 -11.86
C MET A 214 7.78 -10.29 -10.97
N LYS A 215 6.89 -9.75 -10.14
CA LYS A 215 6.01 -10.51 -9.22
C LYS A 215 4.57 -10.65 -9.72
N ILE A 216 4.20 -9.91 -10.76
CA ILE A 216 2.87 -9.92 -11.36
C ILE A 216 2.73 -11.14 -12.28
#